data_AF-A0AAP0XB77-F1
#
_entry.id   AF-A0AAP0XB77-F1
#
_cell.length_a   1.000
_cell.length_b   1.000
_cell.length_c   1.000
_cell.angle_alpha   90.00
_cell.angle_beta   90.00
_cell.angle_gamma   90.00
#
_symmetry.space_group_name_H-M   'P 1'
#
loop_
_entity.id
_entity.type
_entity.pdbx_description
1 polymer ?
#
loop_
_entity_poly.entity_id
_entity_poly.type
_entity_poly.pdbx_seq_one_letter_code
_entity_poly.pdbx_strand_id
1 'polypeptide(L)' 'MKAIHDDLQHTAADLERVSHDLRGHVLHLQHSMHQADAAAVLGRIAGLQTSVADLRSVADTISY' A
#
# COMPACT_ATOMS: atom_id res chain seq x y z
N MET A 1 -16.74 -4.84 17.59
CA MET A 1 -16.01 -4.37 16.41
C MET A 1 -14.51 -4.21 16.60
N LYS A 2 -13.99 -4.18 17.85
CA LYS A 2 -12.55 -3.99 18.12
C LYS A 2 -11.61 -4.94 17.35
N ALA A 3 -11.88 -6.24 17.30
CA ALA A 3 -11.04 -7.18 16.55
C ALA A 3 -10.96 -6.84 15.05
N ILE A 4 -12.10 -6.54 14.42
CA ILE A 4 -12.15 -6.13 13.00
C ILE A 4 -11.42 -4.80 12.79
N HIS A 5 -11.57 -3.85 13.72
CA HIS A 5 -10.81 -2.59 13.67
C HIS A 5 -9.30 -2.84 13.70
N ASP A 6 -8.83 -3.65 14.67
CA ASP A 6 -7.42 -3.99 14.83
C ASP A 6 -6.88 -4.70 13.56
N ASP A 7 -7.66 -5.64 12.98
CA ASP A 7 -7.30 -6.34 11.75
C ASP A 7 -7.18 -5.40 10.54
N LEU A 8 -8.10 -4.45 10.39
CA LEU A 8 -8.08 -3.46 9.31
C LEU A 8 -6.85 -2.54 9.43
N GLN A 9 -6.54 -2.07 10.65
CA GLN A 9 -5.36 -1.24 10.91
C GLN A 9 -4.06 -2.01 10.66
N HIS A 10 -3.99 -3.28 11.07
CA HIS A 10 -2.83 -4.13 10.82
C HIS A 10 -2.63 -4.38 9.33
N THR A 11 -3.71 -4.71 8.61
CA THR A 11 -3.66 -4.93 7.17
C THR A 11 -3.22 -3.68 6.43
N ALA A 12 -3.73 -2.50 6.82
CA ALA A 12 -3.30 -1.22 6.26
C ALA A 12 -1.78 -0.98 6.46
N ALA A 13 -1.26 -1.26 7.65
CA ALA A 13 0.17 -1.14 7.94
C ALA A 13 1.03 -2.10 7.10
N ASP A 14 0.57 -3.33 6.87
CA ASP A 14 1.29 -4.28 6.02
C ASP A 14 1.30 -3.86 4.55
N LEU A 15 0.19 -3.31 4.02
CA LEU A 15 0.15 -2.78 2.66
C LEU A 15 1.06 -1.55 2.49
N GLU A 16 1.20 -0.70 3.53
CA GLU A 16 2.18 0.39 3.54
C GLU A 16 3.61 -0.13 3.48
N ARG A 17 3.93 -1.19 4.23
CA ARG A 17 5.26 -1.83 4.21
C ARG A 17 5.56 -2.39 2.81
N VAL A 18 4.63 -3.13 2.22
CA VAL A 18 4.78 -3.65 0.85
C VAL A 18 4.98 -2.51 -0.15
N SER A 19 4.22 -1.42 -0.03
CA SER A 19 4.36 -0.24 -0.89
C SER A 19 5.75 0.40 -0.78
N HIS A 20 6.31 0.44 0.43
CA HIS A 20 7.66 0.93 0.67
C HIS A 20 8.71 0.05 0.02
N ASP A 21 8.62 -1.27 0.20
CA ASP A 21 9.56 -2.24 -0.38
C ASP A 21 9.54 -2.18 -1.92
N LEU A 22 8.35 -2.08 -2.51
CA LEU A 22 8.19 -1.91 -3.96
C LEU A 22 8.82 -0.61 -4.48
N ARG A 23 8.87 0.45 -3.67
CA ARG A 23 9.53 1.70 -4.05
C ARG A 23 11.04 1.53 -4.20
N GLY A 24 11.66 0.68 -3.39
CA GLY A 24 13.05 0.28 -3.57
C GLY A 24 13.29 -0.42 -4.91
N HIS A 25 12.36 -1.28 -5.33
CA HIS A 25 12.42 -1.94 -6.65
C HIS A 25 12.20 -0.96 -7.80
N VAL A 26 11.33 0.04 -7.66
CA VAL A 26 11.16 1.10 -8.67
C VAL A 26 12.49 1.80 -8.92
N LEU A 27 13.23 2.18 -7.87
CA LEU A 27 14.53 2.83 -8.02
C LEU A 27 15.52 1.95 -8.80
N HIS A 28 15.57 0.66 -8.50
CA HIS A 28 16.38 -0.29 -9.26
C HIS A 28 15.97 -0.35 -10.74
N LEU A 29 14.68 -0.46 -11.03
CA LEU A 29 14.16 -0.55 -12.39
C LEU A 29 14.38 0.75 -13.20
N GLN A 30 14.26 1.92 -12.56
CA GLN A 30 14.51 3.22 -13.19
C GLN A 30 15.95 3.41 -13.66
N HIS A 31 16.91 2.78 -12.99
CA HIS A 31 18.32 2.79 -13.39
C HIS A 31 18.69 1.66 -14.36
N SER A 32 17.71 0.89 -14.83
CA SER A 32 17.88 -0.21 -15.79
C SER A 32 17.16 0.10 -17.11
N MET A 33 17.20 -0.84 -18.05
CA MET A 33 16.40 -0.76 -19.29
C MET A 33 14.89 -0.96 -19.07
N HIS A 34 14.46 -1.28 -17.85
CA HIS A 34 13.08 -1.64 -17.49
C HIS A 34 12.23 -0.46 -16.99
N GLN A 35 12.34 0.71 -17.63
CA GLN A 35 11.60 1.92 -17.22
C GLN A 35 10.08 1.75 -17.30
N ALA A 36 9.58 0.99 -18.28
CA ALA A 36 8.15 0.67 -18.39
C ALA A 36 7.65 -0.16 -17.18
N ASP A 37 8.47 -1.10 -16.71
CA ASP A 37 8.15 -1.91 -15.53
C ASP A 37 8.15 -1.03 -14.26
N ALA A 38 9.06 -0.06 -14.17
CA ALA A 38 9.06 0.92 -13.08
C ALA A 38 7.74 1.71 -13.01
N ALA A 39 7.21 2.15 -14.15
CA ALA A 39 5.91 2.83 -14.23
C ALA A 39 4.75 1.92 -13.80
N ALA A 40 4.78 0.64 -14.20
CA ALA A 40 3.78 -0.34 -13.80
C ALA A 40 3.81 -0.59 -12.28
N VAL A 41 4.98 -0.69 -11.67
CA VAL A 41 5.13 -0.86 -10.21
C VAL A 41 4.67 0.40 -9.47
N LEU A 42 4.96 1.60 -9.98
CA LEU A 42 4.43 2.85 -9.42
C LEU A 42 2.89 2.87 -9.42
N GLY A 43 2.25 2.37 -10.48
CA GLY A 43 0.79 2.22 -10.54
C GLY A 43 0.26 1.28 -9.46
N ARG A 44 0.97 0.17 -9.19
CA ARG A 44 0.60 -0.76 -8.10
C ARG A 44 0.74 -0.11 -6.73
N ILE A 45 1.82 0.65 -6.49
CA ILE A 45 2.02 1.40 -5.24
C ILE A 45 0.86 2.37 -5.01
N ALA A 46 0.45 3.11 -6.04
CA ALA A 46 -0.68 4.03 -5.93
C ALA A 46 -1.99 3.30 -5.55
N GLY A 47 -2.25 2.14 -6.18
CA GLY A 47 -3.41 1.30 -5.83
C GLY A 47 -3.39 0.82 -4.37
N LEU A 48 -2.23 0.37 -3.87
CA LEU A 48 -2.07 -0.03 -2.48
C LEU A 48 -2.33 1.14 -1.52
N GLN A 49 -1.83 2.33 -1.83
CA GLN A 49 -2.07 3.53 -1.02
C GLN A 49 -3.56 3.89 -0.93
N THR A 50 -4.31 3.74 -2.02
CA THR A 50 -5.78 3.88 -1.99
C THR A 50 -6.41 2.84 -1.07
N SER A 51 -6.02 1.57 -1.19
CA SER A 51 -6.55 0.51 -0.31
C SER A 51 -6.26 0.75 1.18
N VAL A 52 -5.07 1.27 1.52
CA VAL A 52 -4.72 1.67 2.89
C VAL A 52 -5.66 2.75 3.41
N ALA A 53 -5.93 3.78 2.60
CA ALA A 53 -6.85 4.85 2.97
C ALA A 53 -8.27 4.33 3.21
N ASP A 54 -8.75 3.43 2.35
CA ASP A 54 -10.07 2.80 2.49
C ASP A 54 -10.17 1.96 3.76
N LEU A 55 -9.17 1.12 4.04
CA LEU A 55 -9.14 0.28 5.24
C LEU A 55 -9.17 1.11 6.53
N ARG A 56 -8.38 2.19 6.59
CA ARG A 56 -8.36 3.10 7.73
C ARG A 56 -9.69 3.84 7.90
N SER A 57 -10.27 4.32 6.81
CA SER A 57 -11.59 4.98 6.82
C SER A 57 -12.70 4.07 7.38
N VAL A 58 -12.72 2.80 6.95
CA VAL A 58 -13.67 1.81 7.49
C VAL A 58 -13.38 1.53 8.97
N ALA A 59 -12.11 1.34 9.33
CA ALA A 59 -11.70 1.08 10.71
C ALA A 59 -12.12 2.21 11.66
N ASP A 60 -12.00 3.46 11.23
CA ASP A 60 -12.42 4.65 11.98
C ASP A 60 -13.95 4.70 12.13
N THR A 61 -14.69 4.33 11.07
CA THR A 61 -16.16 4.31 11.08
C THR A 61 -16.73 3.29 12.07
N ILE A 62 -16.09 2.12 12.21
CA ILE A 62 -16.56 1.04 13.10
C ILE A 62 -15.99 1.12 14.52
N SER A 63 -15.16 2.14 14.80
CA SER A 63 -14.64 2.43 16.13
C SER A 63 -15.63 3.24 16.99
N TYR A 64 -16.66 3.80 16.37
CA TYR A 64 -17.70 4.62 16.99
C TYR A 64 -18.96 3.82 17.32
#